data_AF-Q0U2U7-F1
#
_entry.id   AF-Q0U2U7-F1
#
_cell.length_a   1.000
_cell.length_b   1.000
_cell.length_c   1.000
_cell.angle_alpha   90.00
_cell.angle_beta   90.00
_cell.angle_gamma   90.00
#
_symmetry.space_group_name_H-M   'P 1'
#
loop_
_entity.id
_entity.type
_entity.pdbx_description
1 polymer ?
#
loop_
_entity_poly.entity_id
_entity_poly.type
_entity_poly.pdbx_seq_one_letter_code
_entity_poly.pdbx_strand_id
1 'polypeptide(L)'
;MKIELMLLCWKILAGRSLRIDYEVVDAAKFTQAFGEGVKVHFESARPKGMPGLLVQGALDGTVTYSIVMNDFPTVAKLVVPVPAPDISLALISRCGQQIDPLA
;
A
#
# COMPACT_ATOMS: atom_id res chain seq x y z
N MET A 1 -11.44 5.78 -13.50
CA MET A 1 -11.98 6.56 -12.36
C MET A 1 -10.83 6.85 -11.40
N LYS A 2 -10.35 8.11 -11.34
CA LYS A 2 -9.27 8.50 -10.42
C LYS A 2 -9.83 8.59 -9.00
N ILE A 3 -9.45 7.66 -8.15
CA ILE A 3 -9.77 7.68 -6.71
C ILE A 3 -8.75 8.60 -6.03
N GLU A 4 -8.91 9.91 -6.25
CA GLU A 4 -8.33 10.95 -5.38
C GLU A 4 -9.30 11.08 -4.20
N LEU A 5 -9.12 10.30 -3.13
CA LEU A 5 -10.03 10.31 -1.98
C LEU A 5 -9.41 10.87 -0.71
N MET A 6 -8.09 10.99 -0.64
CA MET A 6 -7.42 11.44 0.59
C MET A 6 -6.01 11.96 0.30
N LEU A 7 -5.68 13.12 0.87
CA LEU A 7 -4.30 13.58 1.00
C LEU A 7 -3.73 12.95 2.29
N LEU A 8 -2.81 11.99 2.16
CA LEU A 8 -2.03 11.49 3.28
C LEU A 8 -0.79 12.37 3.43
N CYS A 9 -0.71 13.15 4.51
CA CYS A 9 0.46 13.97 4.81
C CYS A 9 1.33 13.25 5.84
N TRP A 10 2.50 12.74 5.42
CA TRP A 10 3.44 12.10 6.34
C TRP A 10 4.21 13.15 7.14
N LYS A 11 3.95 13.22 8.46
CA LYS A 11 4.81 13.93 9.41
C LYS A 11 5.74 12.93 10.11
N ILE A 12 7.03 13.00 9.80
CA ILE A 12 8.06 12.25 10.54
C ILE A 12 8.35 13.02 11.83
N LEU A 13 7.78 12.57 12.95
CA LEU A 13 8.20 13.00 14.28
C LEU A 13 9.36 12.10 14.76
N ALA A 14 10.30 12.67 15.52
CA ALA A 14 11.48 11.97 16.03
C ALA A 14 11.08 10.73 16.86
N GLY A 15 11.18 9.55 16.23
CA GLY A 15 10.80 8.26 16.81
C GLY A 15 10.39 7.27 15.72
N ARG A 16 10.62 5.97 15.95
CA ARG A 16 10.37 4.89 14.96
C ARG A 16 8.87 4.64 14.65
N SER A 17 7.97 5.47 15.20
CA SER A 17 6.54 5.43 14.90
C SER A 17 6.20 6.56 13.93
N LEU A 18 5.98 6.20 12.66
CA LEU A 18 5.33 7.07 11.70
C LEU A 18 3.88 7.25 12.15
N ARG A 19 3.57 8.37 12.81
CA ARG A 19 2.17 8.77 13.01
C ARG A 19 1.67 9.34 11.69
N ILE A 20 0.59 8.74 11.18
CA ILE A 20 -0.08 9.20 9.97
C ILE A 20 -1.26 10.05 10.41
N ASP A 21 -1.19 11.35 10.14
CA ASP A 21 -2.34 12.23 10.19
C ASP A 21 -2.98 12.25 8.80
N TYR A 22 -4.30 12.24 8.74
CA TYR A 22 -5.04 12.30 7.49
C TYR A 22 -6.28 13.16 7.64
N GLU A 23 -6.66 13.81 6.54
CA GLU A 23 -7.88 14.60 6.44
C GLU A 23 -8.71 14.07 5.27
N VAL A 24 -10.02 13.96 5.49
CA VAL A 24 -10.97 13.63 4.43
C VAL A 24 -11.22 14.88 3.60
N VAL A 25 -10.59 14.95 2.42
CA VAL A 25 -10.66 16.13 1.54
C VAL A 25 -12.02 16.23 0.82
N ASP A 26 -12.69 15.10 0.62
CA ASP A 26 -14.02 15.03 -0.01
C ASP A 26 -14.94 14.12 0.82
N ALA A 27 -15.71 14.75 1.70
CA ALA A 27 -16.63 14.05 2.61
C ALA A 27 -17.76 13.34 1.86
N ALA A 28 -18.28 13.91 0.77
CA ALA A 28 -19.37 13.31 0.01
C ALA A 28 -18.93 12.00 -0.66
N LYS A 29 -17.75 12.02 -1.28
CA LYS A 29 -17.15 10.83 -1.91
C LYS A 29 -16.75 9.78 -0.88
N PHE A 30 -16.27 10.21 0.29
CA PHE A 30 -15.97 9.31 1.42
C PHE A 30 -17.23 8.62 1.92
N THR A 31 -18.30 9.38 2.22
CA THR A 31 -19.59 8.83 2.67
C THR A 31 -20.21 7.91 1.62
N GLN A 32 -20.08 8.22 0.33
CA GLN A 32 -20.54 7.32 -0.74
C GLN A 32 -19.77 5.99 -0.75
N ALA A 33 -18.47 6.00 -0.46
CA ALA A 33 -17.62 4.81 -0.50
C ALA A 33 -17.72 3.95 0.76
N PHE A 34 -17.78 4.57 1.94
CA PHE A 34 -17.71 3.88 3.23
C PHE A 34 -19.02 3.87 4.01
N GLY A 35 -19.97 4.74 3.66
CA GLY A 35 -21.20 4.96 4.42
C GLY A 35 -21.11 6.11 5.42
N GLU A 36 -22.26 6.58 5.88
CA GLU A 36 -22.36 7.66 6.85
C GLU A 36 -21.97 7.17 8.26
N GLY A 37 -21.22 7.99 9.00
CA GLY A 37 -20.80 7.68 10.37
C GLY A 37 -19.66 6.66 10.51
N VAL A 38 -19.15 6.10 9.40
CA VAL A 38 -18.00 5.17 9.43
C VAL A 38 -16.70 5.92 9.68
N LYS A 39 -15.91 5.41 10.64
CA LYS A 39 -14.56 5.89 10.92
C LYS A 39 -13.54 4.94 10.30
N VAL A 40 -12.72 5.45 9.39
CA VAL A 40 -11.60 4.70 8.79
C VAL A 40 -10.33 5.11 9.50
N HIS A 41 -9.58 4.13 10.03
CA HIS A 41 -8.29 4.36 10.67
C HIS A 41 -7.16 3.86 9.77
N PHE A 42 -6.13 4.69 9.58
CA PHE A 42 -4.97 4.34 8.77
C PHE A 42 -3.81 3.96 9.69
N GLU A 43 -3.35 2.73 9.56
CA GLU A 43 -2.20 2.23 10.28
C GLU A 43 -0.99 2.12 9.36
N SER A 44 0.15 2.61 9.83
CA SER A 44 1.42 2.44 9.13
C SER A 44 1.99 1.05 9.43
N ALA A 45 2.29 0.28 8.40
CA ALA A 45 2.93 -1.02 8.55
C ALA A 45 4.04 -1.20 7.50
N ARG A 46 5.02 -2.06 7.79
CA ARG A 46 5.99 -2.45 6.77
C ARG A 46 5.27 -3.30 5.71
N PRO A 47 5.51 -3.09 4.40
CA PRO A 47 4.79 -3.80 3.35
C PRO A 47 4.76 -5.32 3.55
N LYS A 48 5.92 -5.95 3.84
CA LYS A 48 6.04 -7.39 4.10
C LYS A 48 5.25 -7.91 5.31
N GLY A 49 4.89 -7.06 6.26
CA GLY A 49 4.07 -7.43 7.42
C GLY A 49 2.57 -7.31 7.17
N MET A 50 2.16 -6.55 6.15
CA MET A 50 0.75 -6.30 5.85
C MET A 50 -0.06 -7.57 5.55
N PRO A 51 0.45 -8.57 4.80
CA PRO A 51 -0.28 -9.82 4.60
C PRO A 51 -0.61 -10.53 5.93
N GLY A 52 0.35 -10.59 6.86
CA GLY A 52 0.10 -11.18 8.18
C GLY A 52 -0.99 -10.46 8.97
N LEU A 53 -0.99 -9.13 8.94
CA LEU A 53 -2.01 -8.31 9.60
C LEU A 53 -3.40 -8.49 8.98
N LEU A 54 -3.49 -8.68 7.66
CA LEU A 54 -4.75 -9.01 6.98
C LEU A 54 -5.28 -10.39 7.39
N VAL A 55 -4.43 -11.43 7.40
CA VAL A 55 -4.83 -12.78 7.84
C VAL A 55 -5.33 -12.79 9.28
N GLN A 56 -4.72 -11.98 10.14
CA GLN A 56 -5.09 -11.88 11.55
C GLN A 56 -6.36 -11.05 11.78
N GLY A 57 -6.93 -10.40 10.75
CA GLY A 57 -8.06 -9.49 10.88
C GLY A 57 -7.71 -8.19 11.61
N ALA A 58 -6.42 -7.85 11.72
CA ALA A 58 -5.97 -6.58 12.30
C ALA A 58 -6.11 -5.41 11.31
N LEU A 59 -6.22 -5.72 10.01
CA LEU A 59 -6.53 -4.76 8.95
C LEU A 59 -7.72 -5.29 8.14
N ASP A 60 -8.67 -4.41 7.81
CA ASP A 60 -9.77 -4.73 6.89
C ASP A 60 -9.35 -4.65 5.43
N GLY A 61 -8.28 -3.90 5.14
CA GLY A 61 -7.74 -3.69 3.81
C GLY A 61 -6.35 -3.05 3.85
N THR A 62 -5.64 -3.08 2.73
CA THR A 62 -4.32 -2.45 2.62
C THR A 62 -4.05 -1.91 1.23
N VAL A 63 -3.19 -0.90 1.15
CA VAL A 63 -2.59 -0.42 -0.09
C VAL A 63 -1.11 -0.80 -0.05
N THR A 64 -0.71 -1.70 -0.95
CA THR A 64 0.67 -2.21 -0.99
C THR A 64 1.08 -2.57 -2.41
N TYR A 65 2.36 -2.85 -2.61
CA TYR A 65 2.91 -3.26 -3.90
C TYR A 65 2.43 -4.66 -4.28
N SER A 66 2.14 -4.87 -5.56
CA SER A 66 1.74 -6.18 -6.08
C SER A 66 2.74 -7.28 -5.74
N ILE A 67 4.05 -6.99 -5.81
CA ILE A 67 5.10 -7.96 -5.46
C ILE A 67 4.98 -8.51 -4.04
N VAL A 68 4.50 -7.69 -3.09
CA VAL A 68 4.29 -8.15 -1.71
C VAL A 68 3.14 -9.14 -1.65
N MET A 69 2.05 -8.89 -2.38
CA MET A 69 0.87 -9.76 -2.36
C MET A 69 1.05 -11.02 -3.22
N ASN A 70 1.91 -10.97 -4.24
CA ASN A 70 2.22 -12.12 -5.09
C ASN A 70 2.86 -13.28 -4.30
N ASP A 71 3.59 -12.97 -3.22
CA ASP A 71 4.15 -13.96 -2.31
C ASP A 71 3.07 -14.61 -1.40
N PHE A 72 1.88 -14.02 -1.31
CA PHE A 72 0.77 -14.44 -0.43
C PHE A 72 -0.60 -14.38 -1.12
N PRO A 73 -0.81 -15.09 -2.24
CA PRO A 73 -1.97 -14.90 -3.12
C PRO A 73 -3.32 -15.27 -2.47
N THR A 74 -3.31 -16.06 -1.40
CA THR A 74 -4.51 -16.50 -0.68
C THR A 74 -4.97 -15.52 0.40
N VAL A 75 -4.19 -14.48 0.71
CA VAL A 75 -4.43 -13.60 1.87
C VAL A 75 -5.47 -12.52 1.59
N ALA A 76 -5.49 -11.96 0.38
CA ALA A 76 -6.47 -10.95 0.01
C ALA A 76 -6.71 -10.91 -1.50
N LYS A 77 -7.91 -10.44 -1.87
CA LYS A 77 -8.28 -10.19 -3.26
C LYS A 77 -7.86 -8.79 -3.66
N LEU A 78 -7.20 -8.65 -4.82
CA LEU A 78 -6.95 -7.34 -5.42
C LEU A 78 -8.30 -6.66 -5.75
N VAL A 79 -8.53 -5.48 -5.16
CA VAL A 79 -9.72 -4.68 -5.43
C VAL A 79 -9.48 -3.69 -6.56
N VAL A 80 -8.39 -2.91 -6.48
CA VAL A 80 -8.02 -1.91 -7.48
C VAL A 80 -6.49 -1.89 -7.67
N PRO A 81 -5.98 -2.03 -8.91
CA PRO A 81 -4.59 -1.74 -9.22
C PRO A 81 -4.37 -0.23 -9.37
N VAL A 82 -3.33 0.30 -8.73
CA VAL A 82 -2.90 1.69 -8.90
C VAL A 82 -1.54 1.69 -9.61
N PRO A 83 -1.40 2.33 -10.78
CA PRO A 83 -0.10 2.44 -11.45
C PRO A 83 0.85 3.28 -10.60
N ALA A 84 2.08 2.79 -10.42
CA ALA A 84 3.16 3.55 -9.79
C ALA A 84 4.22 3.88 -10.86
N PRO A 85 4.15 5.05 -11.51
CA PRO A 85 5.06 5.38 -12.61
C PRO A 85 6.52 5.57 -12.16
N ASP A 86 6.73 5.91 -10.89
CA ASP A 86 8.05 6.26 -10.35
C ASP A 86 8.86 5.05 -9.87
N ILE A 87 8.30 3.84 -9.91
CA ILE A 87 8.93 2.63 -9.37
C ILE A 87 8.85 1.50 -10.40
N SER A 88 10.01 0.93 -10.74
CA SER A 88 10.12 -0.24 -11.62
C SER A 88 10.98 -1.32 -10.97
N LEU A 89 10.61 -2.59 -11.18
CA LEU A 89 11.49 -3.72 -10.87
C LEU A 89 12.57 -3.82 -11.93
N ALA A 90 13.82 -3.93 -11.50
CA ALA A 90 14.97 -4.09 -12.37
C ALA A 90 15.83 -5.26 -11.88
N LEU A 91 16.42 -5.97 -12.83
CA LEU A 91 17.43 -6.97 -12.56
C LEU A 91 18.77 -6.27 -12.39
N ILE A 92 19.44 -6.51 -11.26
CA ILE A 92 20.70 -5.84 -10.92
C ILE A 92 21.83 -6.87 -10.99
N SER A 93 22.91 -6.55 -11.70
CA SER A 93 24.14 -7.33 -11.70
C SER A 93 25.33 -6.50 -11.28
N ARG A 94 26.42 -7.20 -10.97
CA ARG A 94 27.71 -6.53 -10.80
C ARG A 94 28.19 -6.04 -12.15
N CYS A 95 28.89 -4.91 -12.15
CA CYS A 95 29.54 -4.40 -13.36
C CYS A 95 30.44 -5.50 -13.96
N GLY A 96 30.21 -5.83 -15.24
CA GLY A 96 30.93 -6.89 -15.96
C GLY A 96 30.38 -8.32 -15.80
N GLN A 97 29.34 -8.53 -15.00
CA GLN A 97 28.72 -9.85 -14.83
C GLN A 97 27.61 -10.07 -15.87
N GLN A 98 27.73 -11.15 -16.67
CA GLN A 98 26.64 -11.63 -17.52
C GLN A 98 25.50 -12.17 -16.65
N ILE A 99 24.29 -11.70 -16.90
CA ILE A 99 23.08 -12.11 -16.17
C ILE A 99 22.49 -13.39 -16.75
N ASP A 100 22.86 -13.72 -17.98
CA ASP A 100 22.61 -15.01 -18.60
C ASP A 100 23.78 -15.30 -19.56
N PRO A 101 24.54 -16.39 -19.40
CA PRO A 101 25.56 -16.78 -20.37
C PRO A 101 24.95 -17.37 -21.66
N LEU A 102 23.64 -17.67 -21.66
CA LEU A 102 22.96 -18.46 -22.70
C LEU A 102 21.73 -17.78 -23.32
N ALA A 103 21.34 -16.57 -22.89
CA ALA A 103 20.30 -15.76 -23.54
C ALA A 103 20.85 -14.82 -24.61
#